data_AF-A0A6A0B4W7-F1
#
_entry.id   AF-A0A6A0B4W7-F1
#
_cell.length_a   1.000
_cell.length_b   1.000
_cell.length_c   1.000
_cell.angle_alpha   90.00
_cell.angle_beta   90.00
_cell.angle_gamma   90.00
#
_symmetry.space_group_name_H-M   'P 1'
#
loop_
_entity.id
_entity.type
_entity.pdbx_description
1 polymer ?
#
loop_
_entity_poly.entity_id
_entity_poly.type
_entity_poly.pdbx_seq_one_letter_code
_entity_poly.pdbx_strand_id
1 'polypeptide(L)' 'MNSKIKEQILAVRETGQTNMLDATTVQRIANDKNFFELVIFIEEHKNDYTNFIMTGESND' A
#
# COMPACT_ATOMS: atom_id res chain seq x y z
N MET A 1 -2.26 -0.10 -11.15
CA MET A 1 -2.08 0.73 -9.92
C MET A 1 -1.82 2.16 -10.34
N ASN A 2 -2.47 3.17 -9.77
CA ASN A 2 -2.19 4.56 -10.14
C ASN A 2 -0.99 5.16 -9.35
N SER A 3 -0.43 6.27 -9.83
CA SER A 3 0.74 6.93 -9.21
C SER A 3 0.50 7.36 -7.76
N LYS A 4 -0.72 7.78 -7.41
CA LYS A 4 -1.08 8.23 -6.07
C LYS A 4 -1.06 7.08 -5.06
N ILE A 5 -1.59 5.92 -5.41
CA ILE A 5 -1.51 4.70 -4.58
C ILE A 5 -0.04 4.33 -4.34
N LYS A 6 0.80 4.39 -5.38
CA LYS A 6 2.23 4.10 -5.26
C LYS A 6 2.93 5.05 -4.28
N GLU A 7 2.68 6.35 -4.39
CA GLU A 7 3.22 7.35 -3.46
C GLU A 7 2.78 7.09 -2.02
N GLN A 8 1.50 6.73 -1.81
CA GLN A 8 0.98 6.38 -0.48
C GLN A 8 1.65 5.12 0.09
N ILE A 9 1.86 4.08 -0.73
CA ILE A 9 2.58 2.86 -0.32
C ILE A 9 4.01 3.20 0.11
N LEU A 10 4.71 4.03 -0.67
CA LEU A 10 6.07 4.46 -0.34
C LEU A 10 6.09 5.31 0.93
N ALA A 11 5.13 6.22 1.11
CA ALA A 11 5.02 7.01 2.33
C ALA A 11 4.76 6.14 3.58
N VAL A 12 4.02 5.03 3.47
CA VAL A 12 3.89 4.05 4.57
C VAL A 12 5.20 3.28 4.77
N ARG A 13 5.86 2.85 3.69
CA ARG A 13 7.13 2.12 3.75
C ARG A 13 8.23 2.93 4.44
N GLU A 14 8.36 4.21 4.12
CA GLU A 14 9.35 5.13 4.72
C GLU A 14 9.16 5.30 6.23
N THR A 15 7.98 4.99 6.79
CA THR A 15 7.80 5.02 8.25
C THR A 15 8.58 3.92 8.97
N GLY A 16 8.87 2.80 8.29
CA GLY A 16 9.49 1.62 8.90
C GLY A 16 8.65 0.95 10.01
N GLN A 17 7.38 1.33 10.18
CA GLN A 17 6.55 0.87 11.31
C GLN A 17 6.05 -0.57 11.19
N THR A 18 5.98 -1.11 9.98
CA THR A 18 5.50 -2.47 9.71
C THR A 18 6.18 -3.09 8.50
N ASN A 19 6.14 -4.42 8.43
CA ASN A 19 6.45 -5.12 7.19
C ASN A 19 5.35 -4.83 6.16
N MET A 20 5.72 -4.52 4.92
CA MET A 20 4.75 -4.16 3.89
C MET A 20 3.84 -5.31 3.43
N LEU A 21 4.17 -6.57 3.73
CA LEU A 21 3.29 -7.73 3.49
C LEU A 21 2.23 -7.90 4.59
N ASP A 22 2.38 -7.23 5.74
CA ASP A 22 1.30 -7.12 6.73
C ASP A 22 0.30 -6.06 6.26
N ALA A 23 -0.53 -6.45 5.29
CA ALA A 23 -1.53 -5.60 4.65
C ALA A 23 -2.49 -4.97 5.67
N THR A 24 -2.89 -5.71 6.71
CA THR A 24 -3.79 -5.20 7.76
C THR A 24 -3.16 -4.04 8.53
N THR A 25 -1.90 -4.19 8.94
CA THR A 25 -1.20 -3.11 9.65
C THR A 25 -0.90 -1.93 8.71
N VAL A 26 -0.59 -2.18 7.44
CA VAL A 26 -0.44 -1.14 6.41
C VAL A 26 -1.72 -0.34 6.23
N GLN A 27 -2.89 -0.99 6.17
CA GLN A 27 -4.18 -0.32 6.08
C GLN A 27 -4.47 0.55 7.29
N ARG A 28 -4.12 0.09 8.50
CA ARG A 28 -4.24 0.92 9.72
C ARG A 28 -3.38 2.17 9.62
N ILE A 29 -2.10 2.05 9.26
CA ILE A 29 -1.19 3.19 9.12
C ILE A 29 -1.66 4.13 8.00
N ALA A 30 -2.14 3.58 6.88
CA ALA A 30 -2.71 4.34 5.78
C ALA A 30 -3.95 5.14 6.24
N ASN A 31 -4.85 4.51 6.99
CA ASN A 31 -6.02 5.17 7.57
C ASN A 31 -5.62 6.32 8.51
N ASP A 32 -4.66 6.10 9.41
CA ASP A 32 -4.16 7.14 10.33
C ASP A 32 -3.52 8.33 9.59
N LYS A 33 -2.99 8.10 8.38
CA LYS A 33 -2.43 9.12 7.48
C LYS A 33 -3.46 9.74 6.52
N ASN A 34 -4.74 9.36 6.62
CA ASN A 34 -5.82 9.75 5.69
C ASN A 34 -5.59 9.27 4.23
N PHE A 35 -4.83 8.19 4.03
CA PHE A 35 -4.63 7.54 2.73
C PHE A 35 -5.76 6.56 2.44
N PHE A 36 -7.01 7.04 2.44
CA PHE A 36 -8.20 6.19 2.30
C PHE A 36 -8.22 5.42 0.97
N GLU A 37 -7.68 6.00 -0.11
CA GLU A 37 -7.56 5.31 -1.40
C GLU A 37 -6.64 4.08 -1.32
N LEU A 38 -5.52 4.17 -0.58
CA LEU A 38 -4.67 3.00 -0.33
C LEU A 38 -5.39 1.93 0.50
N VAL A 39 -6.18 2.34 1.51
CA VAL A 39 -6.97 1.39 2.31
C VAL A 39 -7.91 0.59 1.42
N ILE A 40 -8.68 1.28 0.58
CA ILE A 40 -9.62 0.66 -0.37
C ILE A 40 -8.88 -0.19 -1.40
N PHE A 41 -7.78 0.31 -1.95
CA PHE A 41 -6.98 -0.42 -2.94
C PHE A 41 -6.45 -1.75 -2.39
N ILE A 42 -6.01 -1.81 -1.13
CA ILE A 42 -5.54 -3.06 -0.53
C ILE A 42 -6.67 -4.09 -0.38
N GLU A 43 -7.90 -3.64 -0.09
CA GLU A 43 -9.08 -4.53 -0.03
C GLU A 43 -9.46 -5.05 -1.42
N GLU A 44 -9.60 -4.15 -2.40
CA GLU A 44 -10.13 -4.48 -3.73
C GLU A 44 -9.08 -5.15 -4.65
N HIS A 45 -7.80 -4.85 -4.44
CA HIS A 45 -6.69 -5.22 -5.32
C HIS A 45 -5.51 -5.85 -4.56
N LYS A 46 -5.79 -6.73 -3.59
CA LYS A 46 -4.77 -7.38 -2.74
C LYS A 46 -3.62 -8.05 -3.52
N ASN A 47 -3.92 -8.67 -4.67
CA ASN A 47 -2.92 -9.31 -5.51
C ASN A 47 -1.98 -8.29 -6.15
N ASP A 48 -2.50 -7.17 -6.67
CA ASP A 48 -1.69 -6.10 -7.26
C ASP A 48 -0.82 -5.43 -6.19
N TYR A 49 -1.36 -5.21 -4.99
CA TYR A 49 -0.59 -4.73 -3.86
C TYR A 49 0.56 -5.69 -3.51
N THR A 50 0.27 -6.98 -3.33
CA THR A 50 1.27 -7.98 -2.96
C THR A 50 2.36 -8.11 -4.03
N ASN A 51 1.96 -8.14 -5.31
CA ASN A 51 2.89 -8.16 -6.44
C ASN A 51 3.82 -6.95 -6.41
N PHE A 52 3.28 -5.74 -6.27
CA PHE A 52 4.09 -4.53 -6.20
C PHE A 52 5.08 -4.55 -5.02
N ILE A 53 4.68 -5.03 -3.85
CA ILE A 53 5.60 -5.15 -2.70
C ILE A 53 6.74 -6.16 -2.98
N MET A 54 6.46 -7.24 -3.69
CA MET A 54 7.44 -8.29 -3.99
C MET A 54 8.37 -7.94 -5.16
N THR A 55 7.85 -7.32 -6.22
CA THR A 55 8.58 -7.12 -7.49
C THR A 55 8.94 -5.66 -7.75
N GLY A 56 8.25 -4.71 -7.12
CA GLY A 56 8.34 -3.29 -7.45
C GLY A 56 7.66 -2.90 -8.77
N GLU A 57 7.06 -3.87 -9.47
CA GLU A 57 6.37 -3.65 -10.74
C GLU A 57 4.91 -3.25 -10.47
N SER A 58 4.47 -2.17 -11.11
CA SER A 58 3.08 -1.76 -11.13
C SER A 58 2.49 -2.10 -12.49
N ASN A 59 1.38 -2.84 -12.53
CA ASN A 59 0.57 -2.98 -13.73
C ASN A 59 0.02 -1.58 -14.09
N ASP A 60 0.51 -1.00 -15.18
CA ASP A 60 0.00 0.23 -15.80
C ASP A 60 -1.32 -0.02 -16.54
#